data_AF-A0A521N5T5-F1
#
_entry.id   AF-A0A521N5T5-F1
#
_cell.length_a   1.000
_cell.length_b   1.000
_cell.length_c   1.000
_cell.angle_alpha   90.00
_cell.angle_beta   90.00
_cell.angle_gamma   90.00
#
_symmetry.space_group_name_H-M   'P 1'
#
loop_
_entity.id
_entity.type
_entity.pdbx_description
1 polymer ?
#
loop_
_entity_poly.entity_id
_entity_poly.type
_entity_poly.pdbx_seq_one_letter_code
_entity_poly.pdbx_strand_id
1 'polypeptide(L)'
;MRQFLFLAVVFFIILPSCRTSRRMDWPQWKGALPATTGTAFYQSVAAAKWQERDSLAKQEILAGNLPSFLRKFVRINLSLTDSVTGKKIRAFYYVAPDYLSLGTDDDWARIPLTPMAAQVIADSFHCFLPTRKMVNDIYEQAAVKLAPVPMYAFRDSSVTMWQHHLIVEGQRKGRRGLIAGIKKDVVLSGKITRDKRPNREAIYGWHKPDGKPIQPLYTGHINWWVDYSHGIRLVYRTIWVNGKPMDYMDVLKNPVLQKLLCDEEWCDFVRY
;
A
#
# COMPACT_ATOMS: atom_id res chain seq x y z
N MET A 1 -34.67 2.27 -64.09
CA MET A 1 -34.59 2.31 -62.62
C MET A 1 -33.32 1.58 -62.18
N ARG A 2 -32.29 2.31 -61.73
CA ARG A 2 -31.10 1.74 -61.07
C ARG A 2 -31.03 2.37 -59.68
N GLN A 3 -31.27 1.59 -58.64
CA GLN A 3 -31.12 2.01 -57.24
C GLN A 3 -29.67 1.73 -56.81
N PHE A 4 -28.98 2.77 -56.37
CA PHE A 4 -27.68 2.67 -55.70
C PHE A 4 -27.92 2.41 -54.21
N LEU A 5 -27.42 1.29 -53.70
CA LEU A 5 -27.43 0.95 -52.28
C LEU A 5 -26.15 1.54 -51.65
N PHE A 6 -26.30 2.60 -50.84
CA PHE A 6 -25.20 3.16 -50.05
C PHE A 6 -24.98 2.28 -48.80
N LEU A 7 -23.82 1.63 -48.72
CA LEU A 7 -23.37 0.90 -47.53
C LEU A 7 -22.70 1.88 -46.57
N ALA A 8 -23.37 2.21 -45.46
CA ALA A 8 -22.80 3.05 -44.42
C ALA A 8 -21.87 2.20 -43.53
N VAL A 9 -20.56 2.39 -43.66
CA VAL A 9 -19.55 1.78 -42.79
C VAL A 9 -19.48 2.60 -41.49
N VAL A 10 -20.01 2.05 -40.40
CA VAL A 10 -19.91 2.64 -39.06
C VAL A 10 -18.53 2.30 -38.48
N PHE A 11 -17.65 3.29 -38.39
CA PHE A 11 -16.37 3.18 -37.69
C PHE A 11 -16.62 3.20 -36.17
N PHE A 12 -16.47 2.06 -35.49
CA PHE A 12 -16.41 2.00 -34.04
C PHE A 12 -15.07 2.57 -33.57
N ILE A 13 -15.09 3.79 -33.03
CA ILE A 13 -13.94 4.39 -32.36
C ILE A 13 -13.76 3.66 -31.01
N ILE A 14 -12.79 2.75 -30.94
CA ILE A 14 -12.38 2.12 -29.68
C ILE A 14 -11.59 3.16 -28.89
N LEU A 15 -12.27 3.87 -27.98
CA LEU A 15 -11.60 4.74 -27.01
C LEU A 15 -10.71 3.87 -26.10
N PRO A 16 -9.43 4.21 -25.87
CA PRO A 16 -8.56 3.44 -25.02
C PRO A 16 -9.12 3.44 -23.60
N SER A 17 -9.56 2.26 -23.14
CA SER A 17 -10.02 2.02 -21.77
C SER A 17 -8.99 2.56 -20.79
N CYS A 18 -9.36 3.61 -20.05
CA CYS A 18 -8.58 4.11 -18.92
C CYS A 18 -8.48 2.99 -17.88
N ARG A 19 -7.36 2.24 -17.87
CA ARG A 19 -7.19 1.12 -16.93
C ARG A 19 -7.27 1.67 -15.50
N THR A 20 -8.29 1.23 -14.76
CA THR A 20 -8.56 1.61 -13.36
C THR A 20 -7.84 0.70 -12.36
N SER A 21 -7.32 -0.43 -12.84
CA SER A 21 -6.56 -1.38 -12.04
C SER A 21 -5.36 -1.94 -12.80
N ARG A 22 -4.34 -2.38 -12.07
CA ARG A 22 -3.15 -3.05 -12.58
C ARG A 22 -3.00 -4.42 -11.93
N ARG A 23 -2.91 -5.49 -12.71
CA ARG A 23 -2.52 -6.80 -12.21
C ARG A 23 -1.00 -6.83 -12.03
N MET A 24 -0.55 -7.24 -10.86
CA MET A 24 0.85 -7.40 -10.51
C MET A 24 1.33 -8.80 -10.86
N ASP A 25 2.48 -8.87 -11.52
CA ASP A 25 3.16 -10.11 -11.83
C ASP A 25 4.14 -10.45 -10.70
N TRP A 26 3.58 -10.90 -9.59
CA TRP A 26 4.34 -11.37 -8.43
C TRP A 26 4.46 -12.90 -8.46
N PRO A 27 5.47 -13.48 -7.77
CA PRO A 27 5.59 -14.93 -7.65
C PRO A 27 4.27 -15.60 -7.30
N GLN A 28 3.95 -16.69 -7.99
CA GLN A 28 2.85 -17.58 -7.64
C GLN A 28 3.39 -18.65 -6.69
N TRP A 29 2.57 -19.10 -5.74
CA TRP A 29 2.93 -20.23 -4.91
C TRP A 29 3.20 -21.47 -5.78
N LYS A 30 4.36 -22.10 -5.57
CA LYS A 30 4.78 -23.32 -6.29
C LYS A 30 5.13 -24.47 -5.34
N GLY A 31 4.75 -24.37 -4.07
CA GLY A 31 5.02 -25.42 -3.09
C GLY A 31 4.25 -26.71 -3.39
N ALA A 32 4.85 -27.85 -3.07
CA ALA A 32 4.20 -29.16 -3.19
C ALA A 32 3.04 -29.34 -2.20
N LEU A 33 3.07 -28.60 -1.08
CA LEU A 33 2.01 -28.53 -0.09
C LEU A 33 1.15 -27.27 -0.31
N PRO A 34 -0.11 -27.27 0.18
CA PRO A 34 -0.92 -26.06 0.22
C PRO A 34 -0.19 -24.91 0.93
N ALA A 35 -0.41 -23.68 0.46
CA ALA A 35 0.16 -22.49 1.09
C ALA A 35 -0.36 -22.33 2.53
N THR A 36 0.52 -21.90 3.44
CA THR A 36 0.17 -21.62 4.85
C THR A 36 -0.97 -20.61 4.91
N THR A 37 -2.05 -20.90 5.64
CA THR A 37 -3.17 -19.95 5.78
C THR A 37 -2.83 -18.82 6.75
N GLY A 38 -3.61 -17.74 6.75
CA GLY A 38 -3.43 -16.63 7.69
C GLY A 38 -3.57 -17.07 9.15
N THR A 39 -4.58 -17.90 9.44
CA THR A 39 -4.78 -18.52 10.75
C THR A 39 -3.59 -19.40 11.15
N ALA A 40 -3.15 -20.30 10.26
CA ALA A 40 -2.04 -21.21 10.53
C ALA A 40 -0.72 -20.47 10.76
N PHE A 41 -0.48 -19.40 10.00
CA PHE A 41 0.68 -18.53 10.20
C PHE A 41 0.69 -17.93 11.60
N TYR A 42 -0.41 -17.29 12.03
CA TYR A 42 -0.47 -16.68 13.36
C TYR A 42 -0.38 -17.69 14.52
N GLN A 43 -0.87 -18.91 14.31
CA GLN A 43 -0.67 -20.00 15.26
C GLN A 43 0.81 -20.40 15.36
N SER A 44 1.52 -20.55 14.24
CA SER A 44 2.94 -20.94 14.25
C SER A 44 3.85 -19.87 14.85
N VAL A 45 3.52 -18.59 14.67
CA VAL A 45 4.31 -17.45 15.20
C VAL A 45 3.77 -16.90 16.53
N ALA A 46 2.90 -17.63 17.24
CA ALA A 46 2.24 -17.13 18.45
C ALA A 46 3.22 -16.65 19.54
N ALA A 47 4.33 -17.37 19.73
CA ALA A 47 5.40 -17.04 20.68
C ALA A 47 6.58 -16.29 20.04
N ALA A 48 6.60 -16.15 18.71
CA ALA A 48 7.71 -15.56 17.98
C ALA A 48 7.90 -14.07 18.30
N LYS A 49 9.15 -13.64 18.34
CA LYS A 49 9.52 -12.22 18.39
C LYS A 49 9.59 -11.64 16.97
N TRP A 50 9.79 -10.34 16.89
CA TRP A 50 9.72 -9.62 15.62
C TRP A 50 10.70 -10.17 14.57
N GLN A 51 11.93 -10.56 14.94
CA GLN A 51 12.92 -11.07 13.98
C GLN A 51 12.43 -12.34 13.27
N GLU A 52 12.00 -13.31 14.07
CA GLU A 52 11.54 -14.60 13.60
C GLU A 52 10.25 -14.45 12.78
N ARG A 53 9.30 -13.66 13.29
CA ARG A 53 8.04 -13.38 12.59
C ARG A 53 8.27 -12.70 11.24
N ASP A 54 9.14 -11.69 11.17
CA ASP A 54 9.48 -11.02 9.92
C ASP A 54 10.19 -11.96 8.94
N SER A 55 11.09 -12.83 9.45
CA SER A 55 11.78 -13.82 8.64
C SER A 55 10.79 -14.80 7.98
N LEU A 56 9.90 -15.39 8.79
CA LEU A 56 8.90 -16.35 8.33
C LEU A 56 7.88 -15.69 7.39
N ALA A 57 7.38 -14.50 7.72
CA ALA A 57 6.46 -13.76 6.86
C ALA A 57 7.07 -13.42 5.50
N LYS A 58 8.34 -12.96 5.47
CA LYS A 58 9.04 -12.69 4.22
C LYS A 58 9.17 -13.94 3.37
N GLN A 59 9.57 -15.06 3.95
CA GLN A 59 9.72 -16.32 3.23
C GLN A 59 8.43 -16.72 2.52
N GLU A 60 7.30 -16.70 3.25
CA GLU A 60 5.98 -17.02 2.71
C GLU A 60 5.55 -16.03 1.61
N ILE A 61 5.65 -14.72 1.88
CA ILE A 61 5.23 -13.68 0.94
C ILE A 61 6.05 -13.73 -0.35
N LEU A 62 7.38 -13.85 -0.25
CA LEU A 62 8.27 -13.90 -1.40
C LEU A 62 8.12 -15.21 -2.20
N ALA A 63 7.70 -16.30 -1.55
CA ALA A 63 7.31 -17.55 -2.22
C ALA A 63 5.96 -17.44 -2.95
N GLY A 64 5.24 -16.31 -2.81
CA GLY A 64 3.97 -16.06 -3.48
C GLY A 64 2.73 -16.44 -2.67
N ASN A 65 2.87 -16.72 -1.36
CA ASN A 65 1.74 -16.96 -0.45
C ASN A 65 1.05 -15.63 -0.08
N LEU A 66 0.19 -15.18 -0.98
CA LEU A 66 -0.55 -13.94 -0.90
C LEU A 66 -1.96 -14.20 -1.46
N PRO A 67 -3.02 -13.66 -0.82
CA PRO A 67 -4.35 -13.76 -1.39
C PRO A 67 -4.41 -13.04 -2.74
N SER A 68 -5.13 -13.62 -3.70
CA SER A 68 -5.15 -13.22 -5.11
C SER A 68 -5.62 -11.77 -5.30
N PHE A 69 -6.52 -11.29 -4.42
CA PHE A 69 -7.04 -9.92 -4.48
C PHE A 69 -5.93 -8.88 -4.32
N LEU A 70 -4.87 -9.16 -3.55
CA LEU A 70 -3.75 -8.21 -3.36
C LEU A 70 -2.98 -7.93 -4.65
N ARG A 71 -3.06 -8.83 -5.64
CA ARG A 71 -2.37 -8.70 -6.93
C ARG A 71 -3.08 -7.71 -7.87
N LYS A 72 -4.29 -7.24 -7.54
CA LYS A 72 -5.04 -6.29 -8.37
C LYS A 72 -4.97 -4.88 -7.78
N PHE A 73 -3.92 -4.16 -8.14
CA PHE A 73 -3.68 -2.81 -7.65
C PHE A 73 -4.71 -1.82 -8.19
N VAL A 74 -5.05 -0.83 -7.37
CA VAL A 74 -6.05 0.20 -7.64
C VAL A 74 -5.34 1.50 -8.03
N ARG A 75 -5.88 2.20 -9.03
CA ARG A 75 -5.35 3.48 -9.49
C ARG A 75 -5.74 4.61 -8.53
N ILE A 76 -4.76 5.40 -8.11
CA ILE A 76 -4.94 6.67 -7.38
C ILE A 76 -4.64 7.81 -8.33
N ASN A 77 -5.61 8.69 -8.55
CA ASN A 77 -5.45 9.85 -9.42
C ASN A 77 -4.94 11.05 -8.63
N LEU A 78 -4.03 11.80 -9.24
CA LEU A 78 -3.40 12.99 -8.68
C LEU A 78 -3.50 14.15 -9.65
N SER A 79 -3.49 15.36 -9.09
CA SER A 79 -3.21 16.55 -9.88
C SER A 79 -2.43 17.57 -9.07
N LEU A 80 -1.51 18.26 -9.75
CA LEU A 80 -0.73 19.36 -9.22
C LEU A 80 -0.88 20.54 -10.19
N THR A 81 -1.09 21.74 -9.68
CA THR A 81 -0.91 22.96 -10.47
C THR A 81 0.50 23.47 -10.22
N ASP A 82 1.31 23.54 -11.27
CA ASP A 82 2.64 24.13 -11.21
C ASP A 82 2.51 25.61 -10.85
N SER A 83 3.05 26.02 -9.70
CA SER A 83 2.96 27.39 -9.20
C SER A 83 3.73 28.40 -10.06
N VAL A 84 4.72 27.95 -10.84
CA VAL A 84 5.53 28.82 -11.72
C VAL A 84 4.86 28.99 -13.07
N THR A 85 4.41 27.90 -13.69
CA THR A 85 3.87 27.94 -15.05
C THR A 85 2.35 28.02 -15.12
N GLY A 86 1.64 27.81 -14.00
CA GLY A 86 0.18 27.70 -13.95
C GLY A 86 -0.38 26.42 -14.60
N LYS A 87 0.47 25.56 -15.17
CA LYS A 87 0.03 24.36 -15.88
C LYS A 87 -0.45 23.28 -14.92
N LYS A 88 -1.58 22.67 -15.24
CA LYS A 88 -2.10 21.51 -14.51
C LYS A 88 -1.38 20.24 -14.96
N ILE A 89 -0.65 19.61 -14.04
CA ILE A 89 0.00 18.32 -14.20
C ILE A 89 -0.97 17.25 -13.69
N ARG A 90 -1.28 16.27 -14.53
CA ARG A 90 -2.10 15.11 -14.15
C ARG A 90 -1.20 13.91 -13.95
N ALA A 91 -1.37 13.21 -12.85
CA ALA A 91 -0.63 11.98 -12.61
C ALA A 91 -1.49 10.88 -12.00
N PHE A 92 -0.97 9.66 -11.99
CA PHE A 92 -1.54 8.59 -11.19
C PHE A 92 -0.48 7.55 -10.84
N TYR A 93 -0.76 6.78 -9.78
CA TYR A 93 0.00 5.58 -9.42
C TYR A 93 -0.96 4.43 -9.09
N TYR A 94 -0.42 3.23 -8.97
CA TYR A 94 -1.17 2.04 -8.56
C TYR A 94 -0.77 1.62 -7.16
N VAL A 95 -1.73 1.26 -6.32
CA VAL A 95 -1.51 0.84 -4.93
C VAL A 95 -2.19 -0.50 -4.65
N ALA A 96 -1.61 -1.30 -3.76
CA ALA A 96 -2.25 -2.50 -3.25
C ALA A 96 -3.63 -2.17 -2.65
N PRO A 97 -4.67 -2.99 -2.93
CA PRO A 97 -6.03 -2.72 -2.47
C PRO A 97 -6.19 -2.80 -0.95
N ASP A 98 -5.27 -3.49 -0.26
CA ASP A 98 -5.20 -3.61 1.19
C ASP A 98 -3.71 -3.64 1.61
N TYR A 99 -3.44 -3.75 2.91
CA TYR A 99 -2.11 -3.98 3.46
C TYR A 99 -1.59 -5.38 3.12
N LEU A 100 -0.27 -5.56 3.13
CA LEU A 100 0.36 -6.86 2.94
C LEU A 100 -0.31 -7.90 3.84
N SER A 101 -0.71 -8.99 3.20
CA SER A 101 -1.44 -10.07 3.82
C SER A 101 -0.92 -11.40 3.31
N LEU A 102 -0.95 -12.42 4.16
CA LEU A 102 -0.47 -13.77 3.88
C LEU A 102 -1.64 -14.73 3.99
N GLY A 103 -1.70 -15.71 3.09
CA GLY A 103 -2.67 -16.80 3.13
C GLY A 103 -3.43 -17.00 1.82
N THR A 104 -4.45 -17.83 1.92
CA THR A 104 -5.34 -18.18 0.80
C THR A 104 -6.44 -17.11 0.61
N ASP A 105 -7.24 -17.22 -0.45
CA ASP A 105 -8.37 -16.29 -0.65
C ASP A 105 -9.45 -16.40 0.44
N ASP A 106 -9.56 -17.57 1.08
CA ASP A 106 -10.58 -17.86 2.09
C ASP A 106 -10.06 -17.69 3.53
N ASP A 107 -8.76 -17.90 3.77
CA ASP A 107 -8.10 -17.74 5.07
C ASP A 107 -6.74 -17.05 4.92
N TRP A 108 -6.76 -15.74 5.16
CA TRP A 108 -5.60 -14.85 5.10
C TRP A 108 -5.62 -13.86 6.26
N ALA A 109 -4.47 -13.27 6.55
CA ALA A 109 -4.34 -12.26 7.59
C ALA A 109 -3.42 -11.10 7.18
N ARG A 110 -3.72 -9.89 7.66
CA ARG A 110 -2.86 -8.71 7.45
C ARG A 110 -1.62 -8.85 8.32
N ILE A 111 -0.42 -8.69 7.76
CA ILE A 111 0.85 -8.95 8.46
C ILE A 111 1.60 -7.64 8.75
N PRO A 112 1.59 -7.17 10.01
CA PRO A 112 2.53 -6.16 10.48
C PRO A 112 3.99 -6.63 10.33
N LEU A 113 4.85 -5.77 9.78
CA LEU A 113 6.28 -6.04 9.58
C LEU A 113 7.10 -4.82 9.97
N THR A 114 8.41 -5.02 10.20
CA THR A 114 9.34 -3.89 10.26
C THR A 114 9.45 -3.21 8.90
N PRO A 115 9.83 -1.91 8.84
CA PRO A 115 10.22 -1.25 7.60
C PRO A 115 11.32 -2.01 6.83
N MET A 116 12.27 -2.63 7.53
CA MET A 116 13.36 -3.38 6.90
C MET A 116 12.85 -4.60 6.13
N ALA A 117 11.95 -5.39 6.73
CA ALA A 117 11.35 -6.53 6.06
C ALA A 117 10.38 -6.09 4.94
N ALA A 118 9.59 -5.05 5.20
CA ALA A 118 8.69 -4.45 4.22
C ALA A 118 9.42 -3.95 2.97
N GLN A 119 10.59 -3.34 3.15
CA GLN A 119 11.41 -2.82 2.05
C GLN A 119 11.92 -3.94 1.14
N VAL A 120 12.42 -5.04 1.70
CA VAL A 120 12.86 -6.22 0.92
C VAL A 120 11.73 -6.77 0.06
N ILE A 121 10.51 -6.88 0.62
CA ILE A 121 9.33 -7.32 -0.13
C ILE A 121 8.97 -6.30 -1.21
N ALA A 122 8.92 -5.02 -0.87
CA ALA A 122 8.59 -3.96 -1.81
C ALA A 122 9.54 -3.97 -3.03
N ASP A 123 10.86 -4.06 -2.79
CA ASP A 123 11.86 -4.11 -3.85
C ASP A 123 11.68 -5.34 -4.75
N SER A 124 11.47 -6.51 -4.14
CA SER A 124 11.23 -7.77 -4.87
C SER A 124 9.98 -7.72 -5.75
N PHE A 125 9.01 -6.89 -5.36
CA PHE A 125 7.72 -6.73 -6.03
C PHE A 125 7.64 -5.50 -6.93
N HIS A 126 8.77 -4.84 -7.19
CA HIS A 126 8.85 -3.58 -7.94
C HIS A 126 7.88 -2.52 -7.40
N CYS A 127 7.85 -2.40 -6.08
CA CYS A 127 7.02 -1.49 -5.31
C CYS A 127 7.90 -0.64 -4.36
N PHE A 128 7.25 0.31 -3.68
CA PHE A 128 7.84 1.11 -2.61
C PHE A 128 6.78 1.40 -1.53
N LEU A 129 7.23 1.93 -0.38
CA LEU A 129 6.37 2.33 0.72
C LEU A 129 5.82 3.75 0.49
N PRO A 130 4.57 4.06 0.91
CA PRO A 130 3.96 5.35 0.64
C PRO A 130 4.62 6.48 1.45
N THR A 131 4.45 7.72 1.02
CA THR A 131 4.68 8.89 1.87
C THR A 131 3.42 9.24 2.67
N ARG A 132 3.51 10.18 3.62
CA ARG A 132 2.33 10.76 4.30
C ARG A 132 1.26 11.25 3.31
N LYS A 133 1.66 12.04 2.32
CA LYS A 133 0.73 12.58 1.30
C LYS A 133 -0.02 11.45 0.59
N MET A 134 0.70 10.40 0.19
CA MET A 134 0.09 9.28 -0.51
C MET A 134 -0.91 8.52 0.35
N VAL A 135 -0.63 8.33 1.65
CA VAL A 135 -1.61 7.73 2.57
C VAL A 135 -2.91 8.55 2.60
N ASN A 136 -2.84 9.88 2.58
CA ASN A 136 -4.02 10.74 2.48
C ASN A 136 -4.74 10.57 1.14
N ASP A 137 -4.01 10.64 0.02
CA ASP A 137 -4.60 10.48 -1.33
C ASP A 137 -5.29 9.11 -1.47
N ILE A 138 -4.68 8.06 -0.92
CA ILE A 138 -5.21 6.69 -0.86
C ILE A 138 -6.49 6.65 -0.03
N TYR A 139 -6.47 7.27 1.16
CA TYR A 139 -7.65 7.33 2.01
C TYR A 139 -8.80 8.04 1.29
N GLU A 140 -8.57 9.23 0.72
CA GLU A 140 -9.62 9.99 0.03
C GLU A 140 -10.34 9.15 -1.04
N GLN A 141 -9.58 8.37 -1.81
CA GLN A 141 -10.06 7.56 -2.93
C GLN A 141 -10.45 6.12 -2.53
N ALA A 142 -10.35 5.74 -1.26
CA ALA A 142 -10.72 4.41 -0.77
C ALA A 142 -12.25 4.21 -0.78
N ALA A 143 -12.68 3.07 -1.30
CA ALA A 143 -14.08 2.65 -1.30
C ALA A 143 -14.53 2.14 0.08
N VAL A 144 -13.60 1.59 0.87
CA VAL A 144 -13.86 1.07 2.21
C VAL A 144 -13.04 1.85 3.23
N LYS A 145 -13.72 2.52 4.15
CA LYS A 145 -13.15 3.29 5.26
C LYS A 145 -13.79 2.79 6.54
N LEU A 146 -13.00 2.31 7.49
CA LEU A 146 -13.49 1.77 8.75
C LEU A 146 -13.00 2.62 9.92
N ALA A 147 -13.73 2.62 11.02
CA ALA A 147 -13.33 3.34 12.22
C ALA A 147 -12.15 2.61 12.90
N PRO A 148 -11.08 3.33 13.31
CA PRO A 148 -9.99 2.78 14.10
C PRO A 148 -10.49 2.09 15.39
N VAL A 149 -9.86 0.97 15.76
CA VAL A 149 -10.11 0.27 17.03
C VAL A 149 -8.77 0.03 17.75
N PRO A 150 -8.34 0.97 18.62
CA PRO A 150 -7.13 0.80 19.39
C PRO A 150 -7.21 -0.35 20.41
N MET A 151 -6.15 -1.14 20.46
CA MET A 151 -5.87 -2.16 21.49
C MET A 151 -4.70 -1.71 22.37
N TYR A 152 -4.77 -1.98 23.66
CA TYR A 152 -3.85 -1.41 24.66
C TYR A 152 -2.89 -2.44 25.29
N ALA A 153 -3.21 -3.73 25.23
CA ALA A 153 -2.41 -4.80 25.82
C ALA A 153 -1.59 -5.57 24.77
N PHE A 154 -0.38 -6.00 25.15
CA PHE A 154 0.49 -6.90 24.37
C PHE A 154 0.59 -6.53 22.89
N ARG A 155 0.83 -5.24 22.61
CA ARG A 155 0.60 -4.63 21.30
C ARG A 155 1.44 -5.24 20.17
N ASP A 156 2.62 -5.75 20.51
CA ASP A 156 3.62 -6.35 19.65
C ASP A 156 3.50 -7.88 19.50
N SER A 157 2.55 -8.50 20.22
CA SER A 157 2.34 -9.95 20.17
C SER A 157 1.57 -10.38 18.91
N SER A 158 1.94 -11.55 18.38
CA SER A 158 1.26 -12.18 17.24
C SER A 158 -0.23 -12.42 17.52
N VAL A 159 -0.59 -12.72 18.78
CA VAL A 159 -1.99 -12.89 19.22
C VAL A 159 -2.78 -11.59 19.03
N THR A 160 -2.25 -10.45 19.49
CA THR A 160 -2.92 -9.15 19.31
C THR A 160 -2.99 -8.74 17.83
N MET A 161 -1.96 -9.04 17.04
CA MET A 161 -1.97 -8.79 15.60
C MET A 161 -3.09 -9.55 14.89
N TRP A 162 -3.26 -10.83 15.21
CA TRP A 162 -4.37 -11.67 14.74
C TRP A 162 -5.73 -11.13 15.18
N GLN A 163 -5.89 -10.83 16.47
CA GLN A 163 -7.13 -10.25 17.02
C GLN A 163 -7.51 -8.95 16.30
N HIS A 164 -6.56 -8.06 16.04
CA HIS A 164 -6.84 -6.84 15.29
C HIS A 164 -7.22 -7.12 13.83
N HIS A 165 -6.63 -8.13 13.19
CA HIS A 165 -7.09 -8.55 11.86
C HIS A 165 -8.57 -8.96 11.90
N LEU A 166 -8.98 -9.77 12.89
CA LEU A 166 -10.38 -10.19 13.07
C LEU A 166 -11.33 -9.03 13.34
N ILE A 167 -10.93 -8.05 14.17
CA ILE A 167 -11.70 -6.82 14.41
C ILE A 167 -11.96 -6.08 13.09
N VAL A 168 -10.93 -5.92 12.27
CA VAL A 168 -11.04 -5.26 10.98
C VAL A 168 -11.95 -6.04 10.03
N GLU A 169 -11.84 -7.36 9.94
CA GLU A 169 -12.73 -8.16 9.09
C GLU A 169 -14.19 -8.12 9.58
N GLY A 170 -14.41 -8.14 10.90
CA GLY A 170 -15.73 -7.97 11.51
C GLY A 170 -16.37 -6.62 11.18
N GLN A 171 -15.58 -5.55 11.11
CA GLN A 171 -16.03 -4.26 10.60
C GLN A 171 -16.20 -4.26 9.07
N ARG A 172 -15.29 -4.90 8.33
CA ARG A 172 -15.28 -4.92 6.85
C ARG A 172 -16.53 -5.61 6.30
N LYS A 173 -17.00 -6.69 6.94
CA LYS A 173 -18.20 -7.46 6.54
C LYS A 173 -18.19 -7.82 5.05
N GLY A 174 -17.04 -8.27 4.54
CA GLY A 174 -16.89 -8.66 3.13
C GLY A 174 -16.88 -7.52 2.11
N ARG A 175 -16.98 -6.24 2.52
CA ARG A 175 -16.88 -5.10 1.60
C ARG A 175 -15.55 -5.12 0.83
N ARG A 176 -15.66 -4.93 -0.50
CA ARG A 176 -14.54 -5.05 -1.45
C ARG A 176 -14.13 -3.67 -1.98
N GLY A 177 -12.91 -3.60 -2.53
CA GLY A 177 -12.31 -2.38 -3.07
C GLY A 177 -11.12 -1.92 -2.23
N LEU A 178 -10.53 -0.79 -2.63
CA LEU A 178 -9.45 -0.17 -1.87
C LEU A 178 -9.93 0.14 -0.45
N ILE A 179 -9.28 -0.47 0.54
CA ILE A 179 -9.53 -0.24 1.97
C ILE A 179 -8.43 0.61 2.58
N ALA A 180 -8.81 1.61 3.38
CA ALA A 180 -7.90 2.52 4.06
C ALA A 180 -8.43 2.92 5.45
N GLY A 181 -7.57 3.54 6.26
CA GLY A 181 -7.93 4.03 7.60
C GLY A 181 -7.96 2.96 8.69
N ILE A 182 -7.40 1.77 8.44
CA ILE A 182 -7.45 0.62 9.38
C ILE A 182 -6.12 0.30 10.06
N LYS A 183 -5.02 0.92 9.62
CA LYS A 183 -3.67 0.77 10.17
C LYS A 183 -2.93 2.11 10.11
N LYS A 184 -1.82 2.20 10.85
CA LYS A 184 -0.78 3.20 10.68
C LYS A 184 0.14 2.71 9.57
N ASP A 185 0.13 3.38 8.43
CA ASP A 185 1.03 3.05 7.34
C ASP A 185 2.47 3.36 7.77
N VAL A 186 3.38 2.42 7.52
CA VAL A 186 4.82 2.71 7.53
C VAL A 186 5.12 3.54 6.30
N VAL A 187 5.67 4.74 6.51
CA VAL A 187 5.85 5.74 5.45
C VAL A 187 7.30 6.10 5.22
N LEU A 188 7.61 6.51 4.01
CA LEU A 188 8.83 7.23 3.66
C LEU A 188 8.71 8.68 4.13
N SER A 189 9.68 9.15 4.91
CA SER A 189 9.69 10.52 5.44
C SER A 189 11.10 11.05 5.65
N GLY A 190 11.35 12.27 5.17
CA GLY A 190 12.61 12.98 5.39
C GLY A 190 12.92 13.24 6.87
N LYS A 191 11.95 13.09 7.78
CA LYS A 191 12.19 13.21 9.22
C LYS A 191 13.11 12.12 9.78
N ILE A 192 13.21 10.96 9.12
CA ILE A 192 14.02 9.84 9.60
C ILE A 192 15.51 10.18 9.60
N THR A 193 16.04 10.68 8.48
CA THR A 193 17.46 11.09 8.35
C THR A 193 17.81 12.33 9.16
N ARG A 194 16.79 13.03 9.67
CA ARG A 194 16.91 14.25 10.48
C ARG A 194 16.68 14.01 11.96
N ASP A 195 16.26 12.81 12.36
CA ASP A 195 16.19 12.44 13.76
C ASP A 195 17.61 12.15 14.25
N LYS A 196 18.00 12.79 15.36
CA LYS A 196 19.33 12.59 15.96
C LYS A 196 19.50 11.18 16.53
N ARG A 197 18.39 10.47 16.79
CA ARG A 197 18.41 9.09 17.27
C ARG A 197 18.53 8.15 16.07
N PRO A 198 19.41 7.14 16.11
CA PRO A 198 19.54 6.19 15.02
C PRO A 198 18.34 5.22 14.95
N ASN A 199 18.27 4.46 13.85
CA ASN A 199 17.37 3.33 13.66
C ASN A 199 15.89 3.68 13.86
N ARG A 200 15.41 4.67 13.12
CA ARG A 200 14.04 5.19 13.24
C ARG A 200 13.17 4.74 12.09
N GLU A 201 11.89 4.64 12.39
CA GLU A 201 10.84 4.50 11.40
C GLU A 201 9.93 5.72 11.40
N ALA A 202 9.15 5.89 10.35
CA ALA A 202 8.04 6.84 10.31
C ALA A 202 6.73 6.09 10.09
N ILE A 203 5.74 6.40 10.91
CA ILE A 203 4.37 5.88 10.77
C ILE A 203 3.37 7.03 10.72
N TYR A 204 2.29 6.83 9.98
CA TYR A 204 1.24 7.83 9.78
C TYR A 204 -0.11 7.18 9.48
N GLY A 205 -1.21 7.86 9.84
CA GLY A 205 -2.54 7.55 9.33
C GLY A 205 -3.48 6.96 10.39
N TRP A 206 -4.03 5.78 10.08
CA TRP A 206 -5.13 5.17 10.84
C TRP A 206 -6.32 6.14 10.96
N HIS A 207 -6.76 6.63 9.81
CA HIS A 207 -7.77 7.68 9.68
C HIS A 207 -9.13 7.27 10.22
N LYS A 208 -9.75 8.16 11.00
CA LYS A 208 -11.17 8.11 11.32
C LYS A 208 -12.02 8.26 10.05
N PRO A 209 -13.32 7.93 10.06
CA PRO A 209 -14.22 8.11 8.90
C PRO A 209 -14.34 9.55 8.39
N ASP A 210 -14.00 10.55 9.21
CA ASP A 210 -13.94 11.98 8.84
C ASP A 210 -12.62 12.35 8.12
N GLY A 211 -11.74 11.39 7.85
CA GLY A 211 -10.44 11.61 7.22
C GLY A 211 -9.37 12.19 8.13
N LYS A 212 -9.61 12.37 9.43
CA LYS A 212 -8.56 12.80 10.36
C LYS A 212 -7.72 11.60 10.82
N PRO A 213 -6.39 11.62 10.65
CA PRO A 213 -5.51 10.55 11.15
C PRO A 213 -5.49 10.55 12.69
N ILE A 214 -5.58 9.37 13.32
CA ILE A 214 -5.31 9.27 14.78
C ILE A 214 -3.81 9.14 15.06
N GLN A 215 -3.02 8.73 14.06
CA GLN A 215 -1.57 8.73 14.11
C GLN A 215 -1.02 9.90 13.28
N PRO A 216 -0.58 11.01 13.91
CA PRO A 216 0.20 12.03 13.20
C PRO A 216 1.53 11.44 12.76
N LEU A 217 2.23 12.13 11.86
CA LEU A 217 3.52 11.66 11.34
C LEU A 217 4.52 11.58 12.49
N TYR A 218 4.92 10.35 12.81
CA TYR A 218 5.63 10.06 14.04
C TYR A 218 6.86 9.22 13.76
N THR A 219 8.01 9.72 14.20
CA THR A 219 9.30 9.03 14.12
C THR A 219 9.81 8.61 15.49
N GLY A 220 8.91 8.40 16.45
CA GLY A 220 9.24 8.12 17.84
C GLY A 220 9.58 6.65 18.14
N HIS A 221 9.36 5.74 17.20
CA HIS A 221 9.72 4.34 17.34
C HIS A 221 11.09 4.01 16.73
N ILE A 222 11.74 3.01 17.31
CA ILE A 222 12.88 2.33 16.69
C ILE A 222 12.35 1.45 15.55
N ASN A 223 13.13 1.28 14.48
CA ASN A 223 12.69 0.62 13.24
C ASN A 223 12.48 -0.90 13.35
N TRP A 224 12.69 -1.49 14.54
CA TRP A 224 12.33 -2.87 14.86
C TRP A 224 11.15 -2.98 15.84
N TRP A 225 10.54 -1.87 16.23
CA TRP A 225 9.27 -1.89 16.94
C TRP A 225 8.16 -2.18 15.93
N VAL A 226 7.38 -3.25 16.16
CA VAL A 226 6.23 -3.59 15.30
C VAL A 226 5.09 -4.01 16.19
N ASP A 227 3.95 -3.38 16.00
CA ASP A 227 2.72 -3.68 16.73
C ASP A 227 1.55 -3.96 15.80
N TYR A 228 0.44 -4.42 16.37
CA TYR A 228 -0.79 -4.71 15.63
C TYR A 228 -1.27 -3.57 14.73
N SER A 229 -0.91 -2.32 15.01
CA SER A 229 -1.38 -1.17 14.27
C SER A 229 -0.54 -0.86 13.04
N HIS A 230 0.62 -1.50 12.86
CA HIS A 230 1.46 -1.32 11.68
C HIS A 230 0.79 -1.86 10.42
N GLY A 231 0.85 -1.06 9.36
CA GLY A 231 0.33 -1.38 8.04
C GLY A 231 1.41 -1.20 6.99
N ILE A 232 1.71 -2.28 6.26
CA ILE A 232 2.58 -2.21 5.09
C ILE A 232 1.73 -2.14 3.84
N ARG A 233 1.71 -0.99 3.18
CA ARG A 233 0.99 -0.81 1.92
C ARG A 233 1.99 -0.67 0.79
N LEU A 234 1.83 -1.49 -0.24
CA LEU A 234 2.71 -1.44 -1.41
C LEU A 234 2.16 -0.49 -2.47
N VAL A 235 3.01 0.41 -2.94
CA VAL A 235 2.74 1.26 -4.10
C VAL A 235 3.63 0.81 -5.25
N TYR A 236 3.04 0.65 -6.45
CA TYR A 236 3.81 0.28 -7.63
C TYR A 236 4.83 1.36 -7.99
N ARG A 237 6.06 0.94 -8.31
CA ARG A 237 7.22 1.82 -8.53
C ARG A 237 7.03 2.85 -9.64
N THR A 238 6.22 2.54 -10.66
CA THR A 238 5.95 3.46 -11.78
C THR A 238 4.83 4.45 -11.45
N ILE A 239 5.10 5.72 -11.72
CA ILE A 239 4.16 6.84 -11.66
C ILE A 239 3.92 7.32 -13.09
N TRP A 240 2.68 7.54 -13.49
CA TRP A 240 2.39 8.10 -14.81
C TRP A 240 2.14 9.59 -14.67
N VAL A 241 3.01 10.42 -15.24
CA VAL A 241 2.91 11.88 -15.21
C VAL A 241 2.64 12.38 -16.63
N ASN A 242 1.49 13.03 -16.84
CA ASN A 242 1.01 13.45 -18.16
C ASN A 242 1.08 12.32 -19.21
N GLY A 243 0.73 11.10 -18.79
CA GLY A 243 0.75 9.90 -19.62
C GLY A 243 2.11 9.21 -19.77
N LYS A 244 3.21 9.84 -19.33
CA LYS A 244 4.56 9.24 -19.39
C LYS A 244 4.89 8.46 -18.12
N PRO A 245 5.35 7.20 -18.22
CA PRO A 245 5.81 6.46 -17.06
C PRO A 245 7.13 7.04 -16.54
N MET A 246 7.23 7.18 -15.23
CA MET A 246 8.42 7.66 -14.50
C MET A 246 8.65 6.77 -13.29
N ASP A 247 9.92 6.63 -12.89
CA ASP A 247 10.26 6.02 -11.60
C ASP A 247 9.87 6.97 -10.46
N TYR A 248 9.32 6.43 -9.36
CA TYR A 248 8.95 7.27 -8.21
C TYR A 248 10.14 8.05 -7.65
N MET A 249 11.37 7.52 -7.71
CA MET A 249 12.56 8.23 -7.25
C MET A 249 12.86 9.46 -8.12
N ASP A 250 12.64 9.37 -9.43
CA ASP A 250 12.82 10.51 -10.35
C ASP A 250 11.73 11.57 -10.12
N VAL A 251 10.51 11.14 -9.81
CA VAL A 251 9.43 12.05 -9.41
C VAL A 251 9.77 12.78 -8.11
N LEU A 252 10.28 12.07 -7.09
CA LEU A 252 10.67 12.66 -5.81
C LEU A 252 11.90 13.57 -5.90
N LYS A 253 12.83 13.30 -6.81
CA LYS A 253 14.00 14.18 -7.07
C LYS A 253 13.64 15.45 -7.83
N ASN A 254 12.55 15.44 -8.60
CA ASN A 254 12.16 16.59 -9.40
C ASN A 254 11.53 17.69 -8.50
N PRO A 255 12.03 18.94 -8.55
CA PRO A 255 11.63 20.00 -7.63
C PRO A 255 10.13 20.35 -7.71
N VAL A 256 9.51 20.18 -8.87
CA VAL A 256 8.07 20.41 -9.09
C VAL A 256 7.28 19.13 -8.84
N LEU A 257 7.66 18.02 -9.49
CA LEU A 257 6.86 16.79 -9.47
C LEU A 257 6.85 16.09 -8.11
N GLN A 258 7.83 16.33 -7.24
CA GLN A 258 7.84 15.75 -5.89
C GLN A 258 6.55 16.03 -5.11
N LYS A 259 5.91 17.19 -5.37
CA LYS A 259 4.66 17.59 -4.71
C LYS A 259 3.45 16.76 -5.13
N LEU A 260 3.56 15.95 -6.18
CA LEU A 260 2.58 14.91 -6.48
C LEU A 260 2.57 13.82 -5.42
N LEU A 261 3.74 13.47 -4.88
CA LEU A 261 3.93 12.32 -4.01
C LEU A 261 4.24 12.70 -2.56
N CYS A 262 4.74 13.90 -2.26
CA CYS A 262 5.22 14.26 -0.94
C CYS A 262 4.88 15.71 -0.61
N ASP A 263 4.37 15.91 0.60
CA ASP A 263 3.93 17.19 1.16
C ASP A 263 4.75 17.61 2.38
N GLU A 264 5.92 16.98 2.57
CA GLU A 264 6.90 17.37 3.58
C GLU A 264 7.85 18.46 3.03
N GLU A 265 8.60 19.07 3.93
CA GLU A 265 9.67 20.01 3.59
C GLU A 265 10.78 19.31 2.81
N TRP A 266 11.11 18.07 3.20
CA TRP A 266 12.12 17.25 2.56
C TRP A 266 11.54 15.91 2.11
N CYS A 267 11.68 15.63 0.82
CA CYS A 267 11.16 14.44 0.14
C CYS A 267 12.31 13.53 -0.34
N ASP A 268 13.39 13.47 0.43
CA ASP A 268 14.67 12.86 0.08
C ASP A 268 14.90 11.46 0.69
N PHE A 269 14.09 11.05 1.66
CA PHE A 269 14.08 9.68 2.18
C PHE A 269 13.21 8.80 1.28
N VAL A 270 13.82 8.08 0.35
CA VAL A 270 13.10 7.35 -0.70
C VAL A 270 13.05 5.84 -0.49
N ARG A 271 13.73 5.34 0.54
CA ARG A 271 13.89 3.91 0.83
C ARG A 271 14.36 3.71 2.27
N TYR A 272 13.92 2.62 2.91
CA TYR A 272 14.47 2.15 4.19
C TYR A 272 15.74 1.31 4.03
#